data_AF-A0A523BKA3-F1
#
_entry.id   AF-A0A523BKA3-F1
#
_cell.length_a   1.000
_cell.length_b   1.000
_cell.length_c   1.000
_cell.angle_alpha   90.00
_cell.angle_beta   90.00
_cell.angle_gamma   90.00
#
_symmetry.space_group_name_H-M   'P 1'
#
loop_
_entity.id
_entity.type
_entity.pdbx_description
1 polymer ?
#
loop_
_entity_poly.entity_id
_entity_poly.type
_entity_poly.pdbx_seq_one_letter_code
_entity_poly.pdbx_strand_id
1 'polypeptide(L)'
;MGRYDELYLRPGARLSTVWLNAIVDALNELADKAFSSQIRSRVLSMSPVPGGGGSYGSKVSATPPQYRLWVIVGAKITWIGPFQDGEESKVRITVTFSDSSTSYIEKSSSSPQEIWLSSMEIFTLWKDNVGVQKIEVDSSSNKDSTSIGTIATIYCIEA
;
A
#
# COMPACT_ATOMS: atom_id res chain seq x y z
N MET A 1 -9.86 12.80 -30.54
CA MET A 1 -11.21 13.02 -29.98
C MET A 1 -11.18 12.55 -28.54
N GLY A 2 -11.46 13.46 -27.61
CA GLY A 2 -11.55 13.15 -26.19
C GLY A 2 -12.83 12.37 -25.88
N ARG A 3 -12.82 11.60 -24.79
CA ARG A 3 -13.91 10.72 -24.33
C ARG A 3 -15.25 11.45 -24.10
N TYR A 4 -15.24 12.78 -24.06
CA TYR A 4 -16.40 13.63 -23.75
C TYR A 4 -16.73 14.66 -24.84
N ASP A 5 -16.10 14.58 -26.01
CA ASP A 5 -16.35 15.54 -27.11
C ASP A 5 -17.82 15.50 -27.59
N GLU A 6 -18.51 14.38 -27.35
CA GLU A 6 -19.93 14.19 -27.68
C GLU A 6 -20.89 14.86 -26.70
N LEU A 7 -20.45 15.34 -25.53
CA LEU A 7 -21.32 16.07 -24.59
C LEU A 7 -21.76 17.44 -25.17
N TYR A 8 -20.96 18.03 -26.06
CA TYR A 8 -21.25 19.32 -26.68
C TYR A 8 -22.18 19.15 -27.88
N LEU A 9 -23.48 19.41 -27.67
CA LEU A 9 -24.45 19.48 -28.75
C LEU A 9 -24.09 20.61 -29.71
N ARG A 10 -23.88 20.25 -30.98
CA ARG A 10 -23.78 21.26 -32.05
C ARG A 10 -25.13 21.95 -32.21
N PRO A 11 -25.18 23.27 -32.44
CA PRO A 11 -26.42 23.99 -32.68
C PRO A 11 -27.24 23.31 -33.81
N GLY A 12 -28.49 22.95 -33.52
CA GLY A 12 -29.41 22.31 -34.48
C GLY A 12 -29.38 20.76 -34.52
N ALA A 13 -28.54 20.10 -33.73
CA ALA A 13 -28.54 18.64 -33.63
C ALA A 13 -29.74 18.13 -32.82
N ARG A 14 -30.45 17.11 -33.33
CA ARG A 14 -31.48 16.38 -32.57
C ARG A 14 -30.79 15.53 -31.50
N LEU A 15 -31.35 15.49 -30.29
CA LEU A 15 -30.90 14.63 -29.21
C LEU A 15 -30.89 13.18 -29.68
N SER A 16 -29.69 12.61 -29.85
CA SER A 16 -29.52 11.20 -30.21
C SER A 16 -29.51 10.35 -28.95
N THR A 17 -29.89 9.09 -29.07
CA THR A 17 -29.71 8.08 -28.02
C THR A 17 -28.25 7.95 -27.58
N VAL A 18 -27.30 8.21 -28.48
CA VAL A 18 -25.86 8.25 -28.18
C VAL A 18 -25.53 9.36 -27.18
N TRP A 19 -26.07 10.57 -27.37
CA TRP A 19 -25.86 11.69 -26.45
C TRP A 19 -26.45 11.44 -25.05
N LEU A 20 -27.65 10.85 -24.99
CA LEU A 20 -28.29 10.48 -23.72
C LEU A 20 -27.46 9.44 -22.96
N ASN A 21 -26.94 8.43 -23.66
CA ASN A 21 -26.08 7.42 -23.06
C ASN A 21 -24.77 8.02 -22.55
N ALA A 22 -24.14 8.92 -23.30
CA ALA A 22 -22.91 9.61 -22.88
C ALA A 22 -23.11 10.45 -21.60
N ILE A 23 -24.27 11.07 -21.43
CA ILE A 23 -24.61 11.80 -20.20
C ILE A 23 -24.81 10.85 -19.02
N VAL A 24 -25.54 9.76 -19.23
CA VAL A 24 -25.77 8.76 -18.18
C VAL A 24 -24.44 8.14 -17.74
N ASP A 25 -23.54 7.85 -18.67
CA ASP A 25 -22.19 7.35 -18.37
C ASP A 25 -21.37 8.37 -17.58
N ALA A 26 -21.38 9.64 -17.99
CA ALA A 26 -20.68 10.71 -17.28
C ALA A 26 -21.25 10.95 -15.87
N LEU A 27 -22.57 10.86 -15.71
CA LEU A 27 -23.25 10.97 -14.41
C LEU A 27 -22.96 9.77 -13.52
N ASN A 28 -22.89 8.56 -14.07
CA ASN A 28 -22.51 7.37 -13.32
C ASN A 28 -21.04 7.43 -12.89
N GLU A 29 -20.12 7.89 -13.76
CA GLU A 29 -18.72 8.09 -13.37
C GLU A 29 -18.59 9.18 -12.28
N LEU A 30 -19.38 10.25 -12.37
CA LEU A 30 -19.42 11.29 -11.35
C LEU A 30 -20.02 10.76 -10.03
N ALA A 31 -21.09 9.98 -10.11
CA ALA A 31 -21.72 9.35 -8.96
C ALA A 31 -20.75 8.38 -8.28
N ASP A 32 -20.03 7.56 -9.03
CA ASP A 32 -18.98 6.69 -8.48
C ASP A 32 -17.87 7.51 -7.81
N LYS A 33 -17.45 8.64 -8.39
CA LYS A 33 -16.45 9.53 -7.76
C LYS A 33 -16.98 10.25 -6.51
N ALA A 34 -18.24 10.65 -6.51
CA ALA A 34 -18.85 11.42 -5.44
C ALA A 34 -19.36 10.55 -4.28
N PHE A 35 -19.80 9.33 -4.58
CA PHE A 35 -20.47 8.43 -3.64
C PHE A 35 -19.67 7.17 -3.31
N SER A 36 -18.58 6.85 -4.02
CA SER A 36 -17.59 5.91 -3.44
C SER A 36 -17.06 6.56 -2.17
N SER A 37 -17.00 5.81 -1.07
CA SER A 37 -16.50 6.37 0.19
C SER A 37 -15.11 6.93 -0.07
N GLN A 38 -14.97 8.25 0.03
CA GLN A 38 -13.68 8.91 -0.21
C GLN A 38 -12.62 8.34 0.73
N ILE A 39 -13.07 7.94 1.92
CA ILE A 39 -12.26 7.29 2.94
C ILE A 39 -12.68 5.82 3.04
N ARG A 40 -11.73 4.90 2.93
CA ARG A 40 -11.95 3.46 3.20
C ARG A 40 -10.81 2.86 4.01
N SER A 41 -11.13 1.92 4.90
CA SER A 41 -10.09 1.12 5.55
C SER A 41 -9.55 0.07 4.57
N ARG A 42 -8.26 -0.22 4.68
CA ARG A 42 -7.57 -1.21 3.86
C ARG A 42 -6.57 -1.96 4.73
N VAL A 43 -6.48 -3.27 4.49
CA VAL A 43 -5.50 -4.14 5.12
C VAL A 43 -4.61 -4.71 4.03
N LEU A 44 -3.31 -4.50 4.16
CA LEU A 44 -2.29 -5.00 3.26
C LEU A 44 -1.57 -6.15 3.97
N SER A 45 -1.59 -7.35 3.39
CA SER A 45 -0.79 -8.48 3.85
C SER A 45 0.34 -8.71 2.87
N MET A 46 1.57 -8.54 3.33
CA MET A 46 2.78 -8.52 2.51
C MET A 46 3.76 -9.57 3.03
N SER A 47 4.07 -10.57 2.20
CA SER A 47 4.95 -11.69 2.54
C SER A 47 6.20 -11.66 1.67
N PRO A 48 7.25 -10.91 2.04
CA PRO A 48 8.49 -10.90 1.29
C PRO A 48 9.24 -12.23 1.40
N VAL A 49 10.05 -12.51 0.39
CA VAL A 49 11.00 -13.62 0.45
C VAL A 49 12.25 -13.11 1.18
N PRO A 50 12.65 -13.71 2.31
CA PRO A 50 13.85 -13.29 3.01
C PRO A 50 15.11 -13.54 2.20
N GLY A 51 16.04 -12.59 2.23
CA GLY A 51 17.40 -12.80 1.74
C GLY A 51 18.26 -13.53 2.78
N GLY A 52 19.39 -14.07 2.33
CA GLY A 52 20.38 -14.73 3.18
C GLY A 52 21.64 -13.89 3.41
N GLY A 53 22.46 -14.32 4.36
CA GLY A 53 23.77 -13.72 4.65
C GLY A 53 23.68 -12.26 5.13
N GLY A 54 22.58 -11.89 5.78
CA GLY A 54 22.28 -10.55 6.25
C GLY A 54 21.74 -9.59 5.19
N SER A 55 21.65 -10.04 3.92
CA SER A 55 21.12 -9.23 2.83
C SER A 55 19.60 -9.28 2.78
N TYR A 56 18.98 -8.15 2.45
CA TYR A 56 17.53 -8.08 2.20
C TYR A 56 17.17 -8.81 0.91
N GLY A 57 16.09 -9.57 0.95
CA GLY A 57 15.55 -10.29 -0.20
C GLY A 57 14.70 -9.40 -1.11
N SER A 58 13.83 -10.04 -1.91
CA SER A 58 12.95 -9.33 -2.84
C SER A 58 11.87 -8.55 -2.09
N LYS A 59 11.75 -7.26 -2.44
CA LYS A 59 10.71 -6.38 -1.93
C LYS A 59 9.34 -6.76 -2.47
N VAL A 60 8.35 -6.79 -1.60
CA VAL A 60 6.94 -6.75 -1.97
C VAL A 60 6.49 -5.29 -1.86
N SER A 61 5.75 -4.78 -2.84
CA SER A 61 5.30 -3.39 -2.82
C SER A 61 3.81 -3.26 -3.06
N ALA A 62 3.24 -2.20 -2.50
CA ALA A 62 1.85 -1.81 -2.68
C ALA A 62 1.77 -0.29 -2.86
N THR A 63 0.92 0.15 -3.78
CA THR A 63 0.65 1.56 -4.07
C THR A 63 -0.84 1.83 -3.98
N PRO A 64 -1.27 3.00 -3.47
CA PRO A 64 -2.66 3.42 -3.57
C PRO A 64 -3.07 3.58 -5.05
N PRO A 65 -4.38 3.53 -5.35
CA PRO A 65 -4.89 3.92 -6.65
C PRO A 65 -4.48 5.35 -7.02
N GLN A 66 -4.56 5.68 -8.31
CA GLN A 66 -4.24 7.02 -8.81
C GLN A 66 -5.04 8.09 -8.05
N TYR A 67 -4.36 9.18 -7.68
CA TYR A 67 -4.90 10.32 -6.93
C TYR A 67 -5.36 10.01 -5.49
N ARG A 68 -4.98 8.86 -4.94
CA ARG A 68 -5.22 8.51 -3.54
C ARG A 68 -3.92 8.39 -2.76
N LEU A 69 -4.04 8.51 -1.45
CA LEU A 69 -2.96 8.41 -0.47
C LEU A 69 -3.35 7.41 0.61
N TRP A 70 -2.36 6.85 1.28
CA TRP A 70 -2.57 6.05 2.49
C TRP A 70 -2.10 6.79 3.74
N VAL A 71 -2.82 6.55 4.83
CA VAL A 71 -2.40 6.87 6.21
C VAL A 71 -2.32 5.56 6.97
N ILE A 72 -1.14 5.20 7.46
CA ILE A 72 -0.95 3.96 8.22
C ILE A 72 -1.45 4.17 9.63
N VAL A 73 -2.40 3.35 10.08
CA VAL A 73 -3.00 3.44 11.42
C VAL A 73 -2.52 2.33 12.36
N GLY A 74 -1.93 1.28 11.81
CA GLY A 74 -1.33 0.20 12.59
C GLY A 74 -0.58 -0.77 11.70
N ALA A 75 0.35 -1.51 12.28
CA ALA A 75 1.05 -2.58 11.58
C ALA A 75 1.49 -3.67 12.57
N LYS A 76 1.55 -4.90 12.07
CA LYS A 76 2.13 -6.04 12.78
C LYS A 76 3.07 -6.81 11.87
N ILE A 77 4.08 -7.42 12.46
CA ILE A 77 5.05 -8.27 11.79
C ILE A 77 5.00 -9.65 12.44
N THR A 78 4.92 -10.68 11.61
CA THR A 78 4.88 -12.08 12.05
C THR A 78 6.06 -12.82 11.43
N TRP A 79 6.83 -13.53 12.26
CA TRP A 79 7.83 -14.50 11.83
C TRP A 79 7.29 -15.91 12.06
N ILE A 80 7.34 -16.74 11.03
CA ILE A 80 6.85 -18.12 11.03
C ILE A 80 7.95 -19.09 10.59
N GLY A 81 7.81 -20.36 10.97
CA GLY A 81 8.77 -21.41 10.62
C GLY A 81 9.92 -21.54 11.63
N PRO A 82 10.76 -22.58 11.49
CA PRO A 82 11.86 -22.84 12.41
C PRO A 82 13.01 -21.85 12.20
N PHE A 83 13.57 -21.37 13.31
CA PHE A 83 14.82 -20.63 13.33
C PHE A 83 15.97 -21.60 13.56
N GLN A 84 17.04 -21.47 12.78
CA GLN A 84 18.30 -22.15 13.05
C GLN A 84 18.97 -21.55 14.30
N ASP A 85 19.92 -22.27 14.89
CA ASP A 85 20.65 -21.78 16.04
C ASP A 85 21.43 -20.48 15.71
N GLY A 86 21.22 -19.44 16.52
CA GLY A 86 21.74 -18.09 16.29
C GLY A 86 21.21 -17.40 15.02
N GLU A 87 20.10 -17.87 14.44
CA GLU A 87 19.44 -17.18 13.33
C GLU A 87 18.67 -15.95 13.84
N GLU A 88 18.90 -14.82 13.19
CA GLU A 88 18.14 -13.59 13.36
C GLU A 88 17.53 -13.22 12.01
N SER A 89 16.21 -12.99 12.01
CA SER A 89 15.50 -12.48 10.85
C SER A 89 15.05 -11.04 11.08
N LYS A 90 15.24 -10.20 10.07
CA LYS A 90 14.82 -8.79 10.09
C LYS A 90 13.73 -8.56 9.06
N VAL A 91 12.78 -7.71 9.39
CA VAL A 91 11.74 -7.22 8.48
C VAL A 91 11.79 -5.71 8.49
N ARG A 92 11.80 -5.12 7.30
CA ARG A 92 11.79 -3.67 7.13
C ARG A 92 10.60 -3.25 6.30
N ILE A 93 9.84 -2.31 6.84
CA ILE A 93 8.71 -1.65 6.19
C ILE A 93 9.19 -0.26 5.78
N THR A 94 9.29 -0.02 4.48
CA THR A 94 9.67 1.26 3.89
C THR A 94 8.44 1.95 3.32
N VAL A 95 8.29 3.22 3.63
CA VAL A 95 7.21 4.08 3.16
C VAL A 95 7.81 5.15 2.26
N THR A 96 7.25 5.33 1.06
CA THR A 96 7.54 6.47 0.18
C THR A 96 6.37 7.43 0.21
N PHE A 97 6.66 8.69 0.49
CA PHE A 97 5.69 9.77 0.56
C PHE A 97 5.49 10.43 -0.81
N SER A 98 4.42 11.23 -0.93
CA SER A 98 4.11 11.98 -2.15
C SER A 98 5.14 13.04 -2.55
N ASP A 99 6.03 13.43 -1.63
CA ASP A 99 7.17 14.30 -1.91
C ASP A 99 8.45 13.51 -2.28
N SER A 100 8.32 12.21 -2.56
CA SER A 100 9.40 11.25 -2.86
C SER A 100 10.35 10.95 -1.70
N SER A 101 10.15 11.55 -0.51
CA SER A 101 10.93 11.17 0.67
C SER A 101 10.53 9.78 1.17
N THR A 102 11.43 9.15 1.94
CA THR A 102 11.20 7.80 2.48
C THR A 102 11.47 7.74 3.97
N SER A 103 10.66 6.95 4.68
CA SER A 103 10.90 6.55 6.07
C SER A 103 10.80 5.03 6.18
N TYR A 104 11.41 4.42 7.19
CA TYR A 104 11.30 2.99 7.40
C TYR A 104 11.27 2.61 8.89
N ILE A 105 10.65 1.47 9.17
CA ILE A 105 10.76 0.77 10.45
C ILE A 105 11.41 -0.58 10.18
N GLU A 106 12.37 -0.96 11.02
CA GLU A 106 13.00 -2.28 11.01
C GLU A 106 12.76 -2.96 12.34
N LYS A 107 12.40 -4.25 12.30
CA LYS A 107 12.29 -5.11 13.48
C LYS A 107 13.06 -6.40 13.23
N SER A 108 13.63 -6.96 14.28
CA SER A 108 14.26 -8.27 14.26
C SER A 108 13.61 -9.24 15.23
N SER A 109 13.79 -10.53 14.93
CA SER A 109 13.42 -11.63 15.82
C SER A 109 14.41 -12.77 15.66
N SER A 110 14.62 -13.53 16.73
CA SER A 110 15.36 -14.81 16.74
C SER A 110 14.46 -16.01 17.06
N SER A 111 13.14 -15.80 17.08
CA SER A 111 12.15 -16.87 17.30
C SER A 111 10.83 -16.58 16.58
N PRO A 112 9.97 -17.58 16.39
CA PRO A 112 8.64 -17.38 15.83
C PRO A 112 7.80 -16.54 16.79
N GLN A 113 7.34 -15.38 16.34
CA GLN A 113 6.48 -14.50 17.13
C GLN A 113 5.72 -13.51 16.23
N GLU A 114 4.74 -12.85 16.85
CA GLU A 114 4.04 -11.70 16.27
C GLU A 114 4.35 -10.46 17.12
N ILE A 115 4.73 -9.37 16.47
CA ILE A 115 4.97 -8.08 17.11
C ILE A 115 4.09 -7.03 16.46
N TRP A 116 3.27 -6.37 17.27
CA TRP A 116 2.59 -5.14 16.89
C TRP A 116 3.56 -3.96 17.01
N LEU A 117 3.60 -3.11 15.99
CA LEU A 117 4.33 -1.85 16.08
C LEU A 117 3.61 -0.93 17.06
N SER A 118 4.38 -0.27 17.92
CA SER A 118 3.82 0.70 18.85
C SER A 118 3.28 1.92 18.11
N SER A 119 2.35 2.65 18.72
CA SER A 119 1.80 3.87 18.12
C SER A 119 2.89 4.91 17.82
N MET A 120 3.92 5.01 18.68
CA MET A 120 5.05 5.90 18.45
C MET A 120 5.84 5.54 17.20
N GLU A 121 6.03 4.24 16.94
CA GLU A 121 6.69 3.78 15.72
C GLU A 121 5.83 4.06 14.49
N ILE A 122 4.52 3.85 14.57
CA ILE A 122 3.61 4.19 13.46
C ILE A 122 3.65 5.69 13.16
N PHE A 123 3.72 6.55 14.18
CA PHE A 123 3.79 8.00 13.99
C PHE A 123 5.09 8.46 13.33
N THR A 124 6.18 7.69 13.35
CA THR A 124 7.39 8.03 12.58
C THR A 124 7.21 7.84 11.08
N LEU A 125 6.14 7.14 10.66
CA LEU A 125 5.73 7.01 9.27
C LEU A 125 4.70 8.06 8.85
N TRP A 126 4.41 9.05 9.71
CA TRP A 126 3.54 10.17 9.39
C TRP A 126 4.39 11.41 9.11
N LYS A 127 3.91 12.25 8.21
CA LYS A 127 4.59 13.49 7.83
C LYS A 127 3.57 14.54 7.42
N ASP A 128 3.80 15.78 7.83
CA ASP A 128 2.87 16.88 7.59
C ASP A 128 2.69 17.14 6.09
N ASN A 129 1.44 17.34 5.68
CA ASN A 129 1.03 17.71 4.32
C ASN A 129 1.46 16.74 3.20
N VAL A 130 1.86 15.52 3.54
CA VAL A 130 2.17 14.47 2.56
C VAL A 130 1.56 13.15 2.99
N GLY A 131 1.12 12.36 2.01
CA GLY A 131 0.57 11.03 2.26
C GLY A 131 1.48 9.92 1.74
N VAL A 132 1.20 8.69 2.15
CA VAL A 132 1.93 7.52 1.69
C VAL A 132 1.50 7.17 0.26
N GLN A 133 2.46 7.11 -0.66
CA GLN A 133 2.27 6.71 -2.07
C GLN A 133 2.86 5.34 -2.41
N LYS A 134 3.71 4.80 -1.55
CA LYS A 134 4.21 3.44 -1.71
C LYS A 134 4.55 2.86 -0.35
N ILE A 135 4.24 1.58 -0.19
CA ILE A 135 4.73 0.77 0.92
C ILE A 135 5.52 -0.37 0.30
N GLU A 136 6.72 -0.60 0.80
CA GLU A 136 7.57 -1.72 0.45
C GLU A 136 7.91 -2.50 1.72
N VAL A 137 7.93 -3.82 1.62
CA VAL A 137 8.35 -4.69 2.71
C VAL A 137 9.40 -5.65 2.15
N ASP A 138 10.54 -5.72 2.83
CA ASP A 138 11.57 -6.73 2.60
C ASP A 138 12.00 -7.37 3.92
N SER A 139 12.63 -8.54 3.82
CA SER A 139 13.19 -9.23 4.99
C SER A 139 14.55 -9.85 4.70
N SER A 140 15.32 -10.07 5.75
CA SER A 140 16.62 -10.75 5.72
C SER A 140 16.70 -11.81 6.81
N SER A 141 17.61 -12.75 6.62
CA SER A 141 18.15 -13.63 7.66
C SER A 141 19.66 -13.45 7.70
N ASN A 142 20.26 -13.52 8.89
CA ASN A 142 21.72 -13.55 9.04
C ASN A 142 22.35 -14.89 8.59
N LYS A 143 21.55 -15.91 8.28
CA LYS A 143 22.01 -17.20 7.72
C LYS A 143 21.99 -17.17 6.20
N ASP A 144 22.88 -17.92 5.56
CA ASP A 144 22.98 -17.99 4.09
C ASP A 144 21.72 -18.60 3.44
N SER A 145 21.02 -19.46 4.17
CA SER A 145 19.71 -19.99 3.79
C SER A 145 18.80 -19.97 5.00
N THR A 146 17.51 -19.76 4.76
CA THR A 146 16.50 -19.69 5.81
C THR A 146 15.22 -20.38 5.37
N SER A 147 14.51 -20.95 6.35
CA SER A 147 13.14 -21.47 6.18
C SER A 147 12.10 -20.58 6.88
N ILE A 148 12.53 -19.42 7.38
CA ILE A 148 11.66 -18.46 8.05
C ILE A 148 10.75 -17.81 7.01
N GLY A 149 9.46 -17.78 7.28
CA GLY A 149 8.52 -16.91 6.58
C GLY A 149 8.32 -15.62 7.36
N THR A 150 8.15 -14.51 6.65
CA THR A 150 7.82 -13.21 7.26
C THR A 150 6.54 -12.66 6.63
N ILE A 151 5.71 -12.04 7.46
CA ILE A 151 4.46 -11.40 7.02
C ILE A 151 4.36 -10.06 7.72
N ALA A 152 4.24 -8.98 6.94
CA ALA A 152 3.83 -7.68 7.44
C ALA A 152 2.35 -7.47 7.12
N THR A 153 1.54 -7.23 8.15
CA THR A 153 0.14 -6.83 7.99
C THR A 153 0.00 -5.35 8.36
N ILE A 154 -0.40 -4.53 7.40
CA ILE A 154 -0.45 -3.07 7.53
C ILE A 154 -1.89 -2.62 7.37
N TYR A 155 -2.38 -1.90 8.36
CA TYR A 155 -3.70 -1.31 8.39
C TYR A 155 -3.57 0.15 7.99
N CYS A 156 -4.27 0.54 6.93
CA CYS A 156 -4.27 1.91 6.45
C CYS A 156 -5.68 2.42 6.19
N ILE A 157 -5.79 3.74 6.26
CA ILE A 157 -6.91 4.49 5.71
C ILE A 157 -6.48 4.97 4.34
N GLU A 158 -7.30 4.72 3.33
CA GLU A 158 -7.13 5.25 1.98
C GLU A 158 -8.06 6.44 1.80
N ALA A 159 -7.49 7.56 1.34
CA ALA A 159 -8.16 8.84 1.09
C ALA A 159 -7.76 9.42 -0.27
#